data_AF-A0A353LUL9-F1
#
_entry.id   AF-A0A353LUL9-F1
#
_cell.length_a   1.000
_cell.length_b   1.000
_cell.length_c   1.000
_cell.angle_alpha   90.00
_cell.angle_beta   90.00
_cell.angle_gamma   90.00
#
_symmetry.space_group_name_H-M   'P 1'
#
loop_
_entity.id
_entity.type
_entity.pdbx_description
1 polymer ?
#
loop_
_entity_poly.entity_id
_entity_poly.type
_entity_poly.pdbx_seq_one_letter_code
_entity_poly.pdbx_strand_id
1 'polypeptide(L)'
;DGCLMEGISHEAMGLAGHLKLNKLIVLFDDNGITIDGATELATSEDVPARVAAYGWNVLHADGHDPEAVAAALQAAQDSDKPTLIACKTHIGYGSPNKVDTAGAHGAPLGEDEIAATRAALGWDAPPFEVPGPVLEAWRAAGKRCGVEFAAWKDRHAAADAGLRGEFDRRLAGTLPETLDQVIADYKRELASELPSVATRKASQNALDVINPVVVETVGGSADLTGSNNTLSKDMGIVTPEDFSGRFVHYGIREHGMAAIMNGIALHRGLIPYSGTFLVFTDYCRPAIRLSAMMRQRVIYVMTHDSIGLGEDGPTHQPVEHLASLRAMPNI
;
A
#
# COMPACT_ATOMS: atom_id res chain seq x y z
N ASP A 1 3.78 6.75 15.87
CA ASP A 1 5.22 7.06 15.72
C ASP A 1 6.01 6.08 14.87
N GLY A 2 6.09 4.79 15.23
CA GLY A 2 6.96 3.82 14.54
C GLY A 2 6.85 3.81 13.01
N CYS A 3 5.63 3.83 12.45
CA CYS A 3 5.44 3.90 11.00
C CYS A 3 6.05 5.14 10.34
N LEU A 4 6.07 6.29 11.04
CA LEU A 4 6.53 7.58 10.51
C LEU A 4 8.03 7.79 10.68
N MET A 5 8.71 6.92 11.43
CA MET A 5 10.18 6.83 11.49
C MET A 5 10.76 5.92 10.40
N GLU A 6 9.95 4.97 9.90
CA GLU A 6 10.37 4.01 8.89
C GLU A 6 10.47 4.65 7.50
N GLY A 7 11.63 4.51 6.84
CA GLY A 7 11.95 5.15 5.55
C GLY A 7 10.94 4.86 4.44
N ILE A 8 10.33 3.67 4.44
CA ILE A 8 9.28 3.30 3.49
C ILE A 8 8.07 4.26 3.51
N SER A 9 7.74 4.84 4.67
CA SER A 9 6.65 5.80 4.78
C SER A 9 7.00 7.12 4.08
N HIS A 10 8.26 7.55 4.13
CA HIS A 10 8.75 8.73 3.44
C HIS A 10 8.69 8.54 1.92
N GLU A 11 9.08 7.36 1.44
CA GLU A 11 8.98 6.97 0.03
C GLU A 11 7.52 7.04 -0.45
N ALA A 12 6.61 6.37 0.26
CA ALA A 12 5.21 6.28 -0.12
C ALA A 12 4.48 7.63 0.02
N MET A 13 4.71 8.38 1.10
CA MET A 13 4.11 9.70 1.30
C MET A 13 4.64 10.72 0.30
N GLY A 14 5.93 10.67 -0.04
CA GLY A 14 6.51 11.49 -1.10
C GLY A 14 5.83 11.24 -2.45
N LEU A 15 5.58 9.98 -2.82
CA LEU A 15 4.88 9.67 -4.06
C LEU A 15 3.38 10.06 -4.01
N ALA A 16 2.71 9.83 -2.88
CA ALA A 16 1.30 10.19 -2.71
C ALA A 16 1.06 11.71 -2.83
N GLY A 17 1.95 12.52 -2.26
CA GLY A 17 1.91 13.97 -2.38
C GLY A 17 2.22 14.44 -3.80
N HIS A 18 3.21 13.83 -4.47
CA HIS A 18 3.49 14.08 -5.89
C HIS A 18 2.28 13.79 -6.80
N LEU A 19 1.59 12.68 -6.55
CA LEU A 19 0.39 12.27 -7.30
C LEU A 19 -0.90 12.97 -6.84
N LYS A 20 -0.85 13.82 -5.80
CA LYS A 20 -2.04 14.52 -5.25
C LYS A 20 -3.19 13.55 -4.93
N LEU A 21 -2.90 12.44 -4.24
CA LEU A 21 -3.89 11.41 -3.89
C LEU A 21 -4.90 11.90 -2.83
N ASN A 22 -5.83 12.77 -3.21
CA ASN A 22 -6.68 13.52 -2.30
C ASN A 22 -7.72 12.70 -1.51
N LYS A 23 -7.93 11.45 -1.90
CA LYS A 23 -8.78 10.50 -1.15
C LYS A 23 -8.00 9.71 -0.08
N LEU A 24 -6.69 9.91 0.03
CA LEU A 24 -5.86 9.31 1.07
C LEU A 24 -5.86 10.20 2.30
N ILE A 25 -6.45 9.72 3.39
CA ILE A 25 -6.47 10.38 4.69
C ILE A 25 -5.80 9.45 5.71
N VAL A 26 -4.74 9.94 6.35
CA VAL A 26 -3.98 9.22 7.38
C VAL A 26 -4.27 9.85 8.73
N LEU A 27 -4.78 9.06 9.68
CA LEU A 27 -4.89 9.47 11.08
C LEU A 27 -3.61 9.02 11.79
N PHE A 28 -2.78 9.98 12.16
CA PHE A 28 -1.59 9.72 12.96
C PHE A 28 -1.98 9.81 14.43
N ASP A 29 -1.91 8.68 15.14
CA ASP A 29 -1.95 8.64 16.59
C ASP A 29 -0.65 9.22 17.18
N ASP A 30 -0.67 10.51 17.48
CA ASP A 30 0.42 11.27 18.07
C ASP A 30 0.34 11.19 19.60
N ASN A 31 0.75 10.05 20.13
CA ASN A 31 0.72 9.78 21.58
C ASN A 31 2.08 10.03 22.27
N GLY A 32 3.15 10.27 21.51
CA GLY A 32 4.47 10.59 22.05
C GLY A 32 5.22 9.40 22.69
N ILE A 33 4.75 8.16 22.51
CA ILE A 33 5.34 6.94 23.09
C ILE A 33 5.68 5.92 21.99
N THR A 34 6.83 5.27 22.17
CA THR A 34 7.27 4.07 21.43
C THR A 34 7.53 2.92 22.41
N ILE A 35 7.99 1.77 21.92
CA ILE A 35 8.32 0.62 22.76
C ILE A 35 9.38 0.97 23.82
N ASP A 36 10.40 1.74 23.45
CA ASP A 36 11.52 2.05 24.34
C ASP A 36 11.21 3.17 25.34
N GLY A 37 10.07 3.85 25.21
CA GLY A 37 9.70 4.99 26.04
C GLY A 37 9.20 6.17 25.21
N ALA A 38 9.39 7.38 25.74
CA ALA A 38 9.03 8.60 25.03
C ALA A 38 9.74 8.73 23.68
N THR A 39 9.05 9.28 22.68
CA THR A 39 9.59 9.44 21.32
C THR A 39 10.87 10.29 21.28
N GLU A 40 11.01 11.24 22.21
CA GLU A 40 12.19 12.10 22.38
C GLU A 40 13.50 11.34 22.62
N LEU A 41 13.45 10.05 22.98
CA LEU A 41 14.64 9.20 23.10
C LEU A 41 15.35 8.98 21.76
N ALA A 42 14.60 9.01 20.64
CA ALA A 42 15.13 8.62 19.33
C ALA A 42 14.69 9.53 18.17
N THR A 43 13.74 10.45 18.38
CA THR A 43 13.34 11.44 17.35
C THR A 43 13.07 12.81 17.94
N SER A 44 13.31 13.84 17.14
CA SER A 44 12.90 15.22 17.41
C SER A 44 12.40 15.88 16.13
N GLU A 45 11.95 15.08 15.16
CA GLU A 45 11.45 15.59 13.89
C GLU A 45 10.10 16.27 14.05
N ASP A 46 9.91 17.38 13.33
CA ASP A 46 8.58 17.93 13.10
C ASP A 46 7.90 17.12 11.99
N VAL A 47 7.21 16.04 12.38
CA VAL A 47 6.50 15.14 11.48
C VAL A 47 5.43 15.88 10.65
N PRO A 48 4.54 16.72 11.25
CA PRO A 48 3.64 17.60 10.50
C PRO A 48 4.35 18.41 9.41
N ALA A 49 5.44 19.10 9.74
CA ALA A 49 6.18 19.92 8.76
C ALA A 49 6.82 19.06 7.66
N ARG A 50 7.39 17.91 8.01
CA ARG A 50 7.96 16.97 7.03
C ARG A 50 6.89 16.44 6.07
N VAL A 51 5.71 16.09 6.56
CA VAL A 51 4.61 15.60 5.73
C VAL A 51 4.04 16.71 4.85
N ALA A 52 3.92 17.93 5.38
CA ALA A 52 3.57 19.11 4.58
C ALA A 52 4.58 19.35 3.44
N ALA A 53 5.88 19.14 3.69
CA ALA A 53 6.92 19.25 2.67
C ALA A 53 6.80 18.20 1.55
N TYR A 54 6.14 17.06 1.78
CA TYR A 54 5.78 16.10 0.73
C TYR A 54 4.62 16.57 -0.16
N GLY A 55 3.98 17.69 0.15
CA GLY A 55 2.81 18.20 -0.58
C GLY A 55 1.47 17.74 0.00
N TRP A 56 1.45 17.34 1.27
CA TRP A 56 0.22 16.93 1.96
C TRP A 56 -0.49 18.12 2.61
N ASN A 57 -1.80 17.99 2.79
CA ASN A 57 -2.54 18.79 3.75
C ASN A 57 -2.31 18.21 5.15
N VAL A 58 -2.14 19.07 6.16
CA VAL A 58 -1.88 18.63 7.54
C VAL A 58 -2.86 19.32 8.47
N LEU A 59 -3.59 18.51 9.22
CA LEU A 59 -4.58 18.94 10.20
C LEU A 59 -4.22 18.39 11.57
N HIS A 60 -4.77 19.00 12.62
CA HIS A 60 -4.62 18.55 13.99
C HIS A 60 -5.98 18.35 14.62
N ALA A 61 -6.09 17.35 15.49
CA ALA A 61 -7.27 17.11 16.30
C ALA A 61 -6.85 16.65 17.70
N ASP A 62 -7.63 17.00 18.72
CA ASP A 62 -7.61 16.24 19.96
C ASP A 62 -8.24 14.88 19.66
N GLY A 63 -7.44 13.81 19.76
CA GLY A 63 -7.89 12.46 19.45
C GLY A 63 -8.85 11.88 20.49
N HIS A 64 -9.03 12.54 21.64
CA HIS A 64 -10.04 12.21 22.64
C HIS A 64 -11.34 13.01 22.48
N ASP A 65 -11.41 13.94 21.53
CA ASP A 65 -12.63 14.68 21.17
C ASP A 65 -13.20 14.17 19.84
N PRO A 66 -14.30 13.39 19.86
CA PRO A 66 -14.93 12.85 18.65
C PRO A 66 -15.40 13.94 17.66
N GLU A 67 -15.83 15.10 18.15
CA GLU A 67 -16.31 16.19 17.27
C GLU A 67 -15.13 16.89 16.59
N ALA A 68 -14.00 17.06 17.29
CA ALA A 68 -12.77 17.57 16.68
C ALA A 68 -12.24 16.63 15.58
N VAL A 69 -12.24 15.31 15.83
CA VAL A 69 -11.84 14.31 14.83
C VAL A 69 -12.80 14.30 13.64
N ALA A 70 -14.11 14.38 13.87
CA ALA A 70 -15.11 14.44 12.81
C ALA A 70 -14.95 15.70 11.93
N ALA A 71 -14.72 16.86 12.55
CA ALA A 71 -14.46 18.11 11.83
C ALA A 71 -13.18 18.04 11.00
N ALA A 72 -12.10 17.47 11.54
CA ALA A 72 -10.85 17.28 10.81
C ALA A 72 -11.00 16.31 9.62
N LEU A 73 -11.77 15.23 9.79
CA LEU A 73 -12.09 14.29 8.70
C LEU A 73 -12.88 14.95 7.58
N GLN A 74 -13.88 15.78 7.93
CA GLN A 74 -14.65 16.53 6.93
C GLN A 74 -13.74 17.50 6.15
N ALA A 75 -12.91 18.27 6.86
CA ALA A 75 -11.96 19.18 6.22
C ALA A 75 -10.93 18.44 5.34
N ALA A 76 -10.50 17.24 5.74
CA ALA A 76 -9.61 16.40 4.94
C ALA A 76 -10.26 15.93 3.63
N GLN A 77 -11.55 15.61 3.64
CA GLN A 77 -12.30 15.18 2.45
C GLN A 77 -12.48 16.30 1.41
N ASP A 78 -12.44 17.56 1.85
CA ASP A 78 -12.55 18.74 0.98
C ASP A 78 -11.20 19.16 0.36
N SER A 79 -10.10 18.49 0.72
CA SER A 79 -8.77 18.79 0.21
C SER A 79 -8.55 18.27 -1.22
N ASP A 80 -7.68 18.97 -1.97
CA ASP A 80 -7.13 18.54 -3.25
C ASP A 80 -5.79 17.77 -3.10
N LYS A 81 -5.37 17.52 -1.86
CA LYS A 81 -4.11 16.84 -1.50
C LYS A 81 -4.39 15.65 -0.57
N PRO A 82 -3.50 14.64 -0.51
CA PRO A 82 -3.55 13.67 0.57
C PRO A 82 -3.45 14.40 1.92
N THR A 83 -4.17 13.94 2.93
CA THR A 83 -4.24 14.60 4.24
C THR A 83 -3.69 13.73 5.35
N LEU A 84 -2.85 14.30 6.21
CA LEU A 84 -2.50 13.72 7.51
C LEU A 84 -3.21 14.50 8.61
N ILE A 85 -3.93 13.80 9.47
CA ILE A 85 -4.53 14.34 10.68
C ILE A 85 -3.69 13.84 11.86
N ALA A 86 -2.93 14.74 12.49
CA ALA A 86 -2.22 14.45 13.72
C ALA A 86 -3.20 14.51 14.90
N CYS A 87 -3.64 13.33 15.34
CA CYS A 87 -4.55 13.16 16.46
C CYS A 87 -3.72 13.04 17.74
N LYS A 88 -3.71 14.09 18.57
CA LYS A 88 -3.02 14.02 19.87
C LYS A 88 -3.80 13.10 20.79
N THR A 89 -3.15 12.04 21.29
CA THR A 89 -3.78 11.14 22.27
C THR A 89 -2.86 10.88 23.47
N HIS A 90 -3.37 10.08 24.40
CA HIS A 90 -2.67 9.57 25.57
C HIS A 90 -2.71 8.05 25.47
N ILE A 91 -1.56 7.39 25.31
CA ILE A 91 -1.52 5.93 25.24
C ILE A 91 -2.00 5.34 26.57
N GLY A 92 -2.84 4.31 26.52
CA GLY A 92 -3.41 3.71 27.72
C GLY A 92 -4.39 4.64 28.48
N TYR A 93 -4.99 5.62 27.81
CA TYR A 93 -5.97 6.52 28.39
C TYR A 93 -7.01 5.78 29.25
N GLY A 94 -7.30 6.36 30.42
CA GLY A 94 -8.17 5.77 31.44
C GLY A 94 -7.44 4.92 32.48
N SER A 95 -6.24 4.40 32.17
CA SER A 95 -5.42 3.63 33.12
C SER A 95 -4.70 4.56 34.10
N PRO A 96 -5.01 4.54 35.40
CA PRO A 96 -4.47 5.51 36.35
C PRO A 96 -2.95 5.45 36.49
N ASN A 97 -2.33 4.27 36.35
CA ASN A 97 -0.91 4.07 36.61
C ASN A 97 -0.08 3.74 35.35
N LYS A 98 -0.72 3.54 34.20
CA LYS A 98 -0.02 3.17 32.94
C LYS A 98 -0.22 4.17 31.80
N VAL A 99 -1.12 5.14 31.94
CA VAL A 99 -1.31 6.20 30.93
C VAL A 99 0.02 6.90 30.64
N ASP A 100 0.28 7.19 29.37
CA ASP A 100 1.50 7.84 28.88
C ASP A 100 2.80 7.09 29.21
N THR A 101 2.73 5.77 29.37
CA THR A 101 3.91 4.92 29.56
C THR A 101 4.05 3.87 28.47
N ALA A 102 5.29 3.51 28.13
CA ALA A 102 5.57 2.37 27.25
C ALA A 102 5.03 1.04 27.81
N GLY A 103 4.81 0.96 29.13
CA GLY A 103 4.19 -0.19 29.79
C GLY A 103 2.76 -0.47 29.32
N ALA A 104 2.06 0.52 28.75
CA ALA A 104 0.72 0.34 28.17
C ALA A 104 0.74 -0.17 26.71
N HIS A 105 1.91 -0.23 26.06
CA HIS A 105 2.00 -0.52 24.62
C HIS A 105 1.88 -2.02 24.28
N GLY A 106 2.70 -2.86 24.92
CA GLY A 106 2.96 -4.23 24.44
C GLY A 106 2.55 -5.35 25.39
N ALA A 107 1.91 -5.04 26.52
CA ALA A 107 1.56 -6.02 27.54
C ALA A 107 0.14 -5.80 28.09
N PRO A 108 -0.54 -6.87 28.55
CA PRO A 108 -1.77 -6.71 29.33
C PRO A 108 -1.55 -5.82 30.55
N LEU A 109 -2.55 -5.03 30.93
CA LEU A 109 -2.47 -4.13 32.09
C LEU A 109 -2.25 -4.88 33.42
N GLY A 110 -2.78 -6.10 33.54
CA GLY A 110 -2.80 -6.88 34.78
C GLY A 110 -4.08 -6.68 35.58
N GLU A 111 -4.45 -7.64 36.42
CA GLU A 111 -5.76 -7.66 37.12
C GLU A 111 -6.01 -6.41 37.98
N ASP A 112 -5.00 -5.98 38.74
CA ASP A 112 -5.10 -4.79 39.61
C ASP A 112 -5.32 -3.51 38.81
N GLU A 113 -4.56 -3.33 37.72
CA GLU A 113 -4.66 -2.14 36.88
C GLU A 113 -5.95 -2.14 36.05
N ILE A 114 -6.44 -3.32 35.63
CA ILE A 114 -7.75 -3.46 34.99
C ILE A 114 -8.85 -3.00 35.96
N ALA A 115 -8.81 -3.43 37.23
CA ALA A 115 -9.78 -3.02 38.23
C ALA A 115 -9.73 -1.50 38.48
N ALA A 116 -8.52 -0.93 38.59
CA ALA A 116 -8.33 0.51 38.76
C ALA A 116 -8.82 1.33 37.55
N THR A 117 -8.51 0.88 36.33
CA THR A 117 -8.97 1.50 35.07
C THR A 117 -10.48 1.50 34.97
N ARG A 118 -11.12 0.38 35.31
CA ARG A 118 -12.59 0.26 35.31
C ARG A 118 -13.23 1.20 36.32
N ALA A 119 -12.67 1.29 37.53
CA ALA A 119 -13.14 2.25 38.53
C ALA A 119 -12.98 3.70 38.06
N ALA A 120 -11.84 4.06 37.45
CA ALA A 120 -11.56 5.40 36.95
C ALA A 120 -12.50 5.83 35.81
N LEU A 121 -12.89 4.89 34.95
CA LEU A 121 -13.82 5.11 33.83
C LEU A 121 -15.30 4.95 34.22
N GLY A 122 -15.61 4.56 35.46
CA GLY A 122 -16.97 4.22 35.87
C GLY A 122 -17.56 3.04 35.11
N TRP A 123 -16.74 2.03 34.80
CA TRP A 123 -17.12 0.87 33.98
C TRP A 123 -17.39 -0.39 34.82
N ASP A 124 -18.67 -0.68 35.02
CA ASP A 124 -19.11 -1.80 35.88
C ASP A 124 -19.39 -3.11 35.12
N ALA A 125 -19.49 -3.08 33.78
CA ALA A 125 -19.89 -4.26 33.00
C ALA A 125 -18.81 -5.38 33.00
N PRO A 126 -19.14 -6.64 33.28
CA PRO A 126 -18.20 -7.78 33.36
C PRO A 126 -17.23 -7.94 32.15
N PRO A 127 -16.15 -8.73 32.28
CA PRO A 127 -15.26 -9.02 31.16
C PRO A 127 -16.02 -9.53 29.93
N PHE A 128 -15.75 -8.92 28.77
CA PHE A 128 -16.38 -9.22 27.48
C PHE A 128 -17.90 -8.94 27.41
N GLU A 129 -18.47 -8.22 28.38
CA GLU A 129 -19.85 -7.74 28.31
C GLU A 129 -19.91 -6.33 27.72
N VAL A 130 -20.64 -6.18 26.62
CA VAL A 130 -20.91 -4.88 25.99
C VAL A 130 -22.33 -4.44 26.37
N PRO A 131 -22.50 -3.30 27.07
CA PRO A 131 -23.82 -2.81 27.45
C PRO A 131 -24.76 -2.67 26.25
N GLY A 132 -26.03 -3.02 26.45
CA GLY A 132 -27.05 -3.04 25.39
C GLY A 132 -27.11 -1.75 24.54
N PRO A 133 -27.19 -0.56 25.16
CA PRO A 133 -27.21 0.71 24.39
C PRO A 133 -25.98 0.92 23.51
N VAL A 134 -24.78 0.54 23.98
CA VAL A 134 -23.53 0.65 23.21
C VAL A 134 -23.55 -0.32 22.03
N LEU A 135 -23.94 -1.58 22.27
CA LEU A 135 -24.04 -2.59 21.23
C LEU A 135 -25.02 -2.19 20.12
N GLU A 136 -26.19 -1.67 20.50
CA GLU A 136 -27.20 -1.22 19.54
C GLU A 136 -26.74 0.00 18.74
N ALA A 137 -26.03 0.96 19.35
CA ALA A 137 -25.44 2.08 18.63
C ALA A 137 -24.42 1.63 17.56
N TRP A 138 -23.54 0.69 17.90
CA TRP A 138 -22.57 0.12 16.94
C TRP A 138 -23.26 -0.69 15.82
N ARG A 139 -24.30 -1.45 16.15
CA ARG A 139 -25.10 -2.18 15.15
C ARG A 139 -25.85 -1.24 14.21
N ALA A 140 -26.36 -0.11 14.72
CA ALA A 140 -26.98 0.91 13.90
C ALA A 140 -25.96 1.56 12.95
N ALA A 141 -24.76 1.91 13.46
CA ALA A 141 -23.68 2.45 12.64
C ALA A 141 -23.26 1.49 11.51
N GLY A 142 -23.13 0.19 11.80
CA GLY A 142 -22.79 -0.83 10.80
C GLY A 142 -23.85 -1.04 9.70
N LYS A 143 -25.09 -0.59 9.92
CA LYS A 143 -26.18 -0.64 8.93
C LYS A 143 -26.31 0.65 8.11
N ARG A 144 -25.61 1.73 8.49
CA ARG A 144 -25.83 3.08 7.94
C ARG A 144 -25.61 3.15 6.44
N CYS A 145 -24.66 2.40 5.89
CA CYS A 145 -24.31 2.42 4.47
C CYS A 145 -25.21 1.55 3.56
N GLY A 146 -26.32 0.99 4.09
CA GLY A 146 -27.18 0.08 3.34
C GLY A 146 -27.83 0.72 2.12
N VAL A 147 -28.22 1.99 2.21
CA VAL A 147 -28.83 2.75 1.11
C VAL A 147 -27.81 3.05 0.02
N GLU A 148 -26.61 3.51 0.40
CA GLU A 148 -25.51 3.81 -0.52
C GLU A 148 -25.02 2.56 -1.24
N PHE A 149 -24.93 1.44 -0.54
CA PHE A 149 -24.58 0.15 -1.13
C PHE A 149 -25.66 -0.35 -2.09
N ALA A 150 -26.95 -0.24 -1.73
CA ALA A 150 -28.04 -0.57 -2.65
C ALA A 150 -27.98 0.30 -3.92
N ALA A 151 -27.82 1.61 -3.76
CA ALA A 151 -27.67 2.53 -4.88
C ALA A 151 -26.43 2.22 -5.74
N TRP A 152 -25.31 1.80 -5.15
CA TRP A 152 -24.14 1.34 -5.90
C TRP A 152 -24.45 0.08 -6.71
N LYS A 153 -25.14 -0.92 -6.13
CA LYS A 153 -25.55 -2.13 -6.85
C LYS A 153 -26.49 -1.82 -8.00
N ASP A 154 -27.44 -0.90 -7.81
CA ASP A 154 -28.36 -0.49 -8.87
C ASP A 154 -27.64 0.21 -10.02
N ARG A 155 -26.69 1.10 -9.72
CA ARG A 155 -25.82 1.72 -10.74
C ARG A 155 -24.98 0.68 -11.48
N HIS A 156 -24.43 -0.28 -10.77
CA HIS A 156 -23.67 -1.38 -11.36
C HIS A 156 -24.54 -2.25 -12.29
N ALA A 157 -25.74 -2.62 -11.85
CA ALA A 157 -26.67 -3.42 -12.64
C ALA A 157 -27.14 -2.69 -13.91
N ALA A 158 -27.33 -1.37 -13.82
CA ALA A 158 -27.76 -0.51 -14.91
C ALA A 158 -26.64 -0.07 -15.87
N ALA A 159 -25.37 -0.35 -15.55
CA ALA A 159 -24.26 -0.05 -16.44
C ALA A 159 -24.35 -0.85 -17.75
N ASP A 160 -23.72 -0.33 -18.80
CA ASP A 160 -23.58 -1.04 -20.07
C ASP A 160 -23.07 -2.48 -19.85
N ALA A 161 -23.63 -3.44 -20.59
CA ALA A 161 -23.36 -4.86 -20.35
C ALA A 161 -21.87 -5.22 -20.57
N GLY A 162 -21.20 -4.57 -21.52
CA GLY A 162 -19.78 -4.74 -21.78
C GLY A 162 -18.93 -4.16 -20.65
N LEU A 163 -19.23 -2.92 -20.23
CA LEU A 163 -18.52 -2.27 -19.11
C LEU A 163 -18.67 -3.05 -17.80
N ARG A 164 -19.91 -3.48 -17.49
CA ARG A 164 -20.23 -4.28 -16.30
C ARG A 164 -19.49 -5.62 -16.34
N GLY A 165 -19.55 -6.32 -17.48
CA GLY A 165 -18.85 -7.59 -17.66
C GLY A 165 -17.34 -7.47 -17.45
N GLU A 166 -16.73 -6.41 -17.97
CA GLU A 166 -15.30 -6.16 -17.77
C GLU A 166 -14.94 -5.81 -16.33
N PHE A 167 -15.76 -5.01 -15.66
CA PHE A 167 -15.57 -4.69 -14.25
C PHE A 167 -15.64 -5.95 -13.38
N ASP A 168 -16.68 -6.77 -13.55
CA ASP A 168 -16.87 -8.02 -12.81
C ASP A 168 -15.74 -9.03 -13.07
N ARG A 169 -15.34 -9.20 -14.34
CA ARG A 169 -14.23 -10.08 -14.75
C ARG A 169 -12.94 -9.71 -14.02
N ARG A 170 -12.58 -8.43 -14.03
CA ARG A 170 -11.35 -7.92 -13.40
C ARG A 170 -11.40 -8.06 -11.89
N LEU A 171 -12.53 -7.73 -11.25
CA LEU A 171 -12.69 -7.90 -9.80
C LEU A 171 -12.62 -9.37 -9.36
N ALA A 172 -13.11 -10.29 -10.20
CA ALA A 172 -12.98 -11.72 -9.99
C ALA A 172 -11.54 -12.25 -10.21
N GLY A 173 -10.66 -11.44 -10.81
CA GLY A 173 -9.28 -11.82 -11.14
C GLY A 173 -9.20 -12.78 -12.34
N THR A 174 -10.26 -12.88 -13.14
CA THR A 174 -10.29 -13.73 -14.34
C THR A 174 -9.57 -13.03 -15.49
N LEU A 175 -8.60 -13.70 -16.11
CA LEU A 175 -7.87 -13.15 -17.26
C LEU A 175 -8.73 -13.16 -18.54
N PRO A 176 -8.41 -12.31 -19.54
CA PRO A 176 -9.11 -12.33 -20.82
C PRO A 176 -8.97 -13.69 -21.54
N GLU A 177 -10.04 -14.22 -22.11
CA GLU A 177 -10.04 -15.51 -22.81
C GLU A 177 -9.09 -15.55 -24.01
N THR A 178 -8.82 -14.39 -24.61
CA THR A 178 -7.91 -14.24 -25.75
C THR A 178 -6.44 -14.37 -25.39
N LEU A 179 -6.07 -14.26 -24.10
CA LEU A 179 -4.68 -14.25 -23.65
C LEU A 179 -3.95 -15.55 -24.03
N ASP A 180 -4.58 -16.71 -23.83
CA ASP A 180 -3.94 -18.01 -24.10
C ASP A 180 -3.55 -18.16 -25.57
N GLN A 181 -4.43 -17.76 -26.49
CA GLN A 181 -4.15 -17.81 -27.92
C GLN A 181 -3.04 -16.82 -28.31
N VAL A 182 -3.08 -15.60 -27.78
CA VAL A 182 -2.06 -14.56 -28.05
C VAL A 182 -0.67 -15.04 -27.58
N ILE A 183 -0.58 -15.66 -26.41
CA ILE A 183 0.68 -16.23 -25.90
C ILE A 183 1.13 -17.44 -26.73
N ALA A 184 0.21 -18.30 -27.18
CA ALA A 184 0.55 -19.42 -28.05
C ALA A 184 1.11 -18.97 -29.39
N ASP A 185 0.55 -17.91 -29.98
CA ASP A 185 0.99 -17.33 -31.25
C ASP A 185 2.39 -16.74 -31.11
N TYR A 186 2.62 -15.97 -30.05
CA TYR A 186 3.92 -15.39 -29.75
C TYR A 186 4.99 -16.46 -29.52
N LYS A 187 4.67 -17.57 -28.83
CA LYS A 187 5.59 -18.71 -28.69
C LYS A 187 5.96 -19.35 -30.02
N ARG A 188 5.01 -19.45 -30.97
CA ARG A 188 5.28 -20.00 -32.32
C ARG A 188 6.20 -19.09 -33.11
N GLU A 189 6.02 -17.78 -33.01
CA GLU A 189 6.91 -16.78 -33.60
C GLU A 189 8.33 -16.92 -33.04
N LEU A 190 8.49 -16.93 -31.72
CA LEU A 190 9.80 -17.10 -31.07
C LEU A 190 10.52 -18.40 -31.48
N ALA A 191 9.79 -19.51 -31.61
CA ALA A 191 10.34 -20.79 -32.05
C ALA A 191 10.79 -20.78 -33.52
N SER A 192 10.18 -19.92 -34.35
CA SER A 192 10.53 -19.77 -35.77
C SER A 192 11.70 -18.80 -35.96
N GLU A 193 11.68 -17.67 -35.27
CA GLU A 193 12.66 -16.59 -35.48
C GLU A 193 13.95 -16.78 -34.69
N LEU A 194 13.88 -17.48 -33.55
CA LEU A 194 15.01 -17.72 -32.64
C LEU A 194 15.81 -16.44 -32.31
N PRO A 195 15.15 -15.36 -31.85
CA PRO A 195 15.80 -14.08 -31.62
C PRO A 195 16.88 -14.19 -30.54
N SER A 196 18.06 -13.62 -30.82
CA SER A 196 19.15 -13.50 -29.84
C SER A 196 19.10 -12.14 -29.15
N VAL A 197 18.42 -12.08 -28.01
CA VAL A 197 18.25 -10.85 -27.22
C VAL A 197 18.45 -11.14 -25.74
N ALA A 198 18.87 -10.14 -24.97
CA ALA A 198 18.95 -10.24 -23.52
C ALA A 198 17.56 -10.53 -22.92
N THR A 199 17.49 -11.28 -21.82
CA THR A 199 16.22 -11.65 -21.15
C THR A 199 15.41 -10.43 -20.71
N ARG A 200 16.04 -9.32 -20.32
CA ARG A 200 15.34 -8.04 -20.07
C ARG A 200 14.60 -7.51 -21.30
N LYS A 201 15.17 -7.69 -22.49
CA LYS A 201 14.54 -7.27 -23.74
C LYS A 201 13.45 -8.27 -24.16
N ALA A 202 13.68 -9.57 -23.96
CA ALA A 202 12.65 -10.59 -24.13
C ALA A 202 11.45 -10.34 -23.20
N SER A 203 11.68 -9.92 -21.94
CA SER A 203 10.64 -9.53 -20.99
C SER A 203 9.81 -8.36 -21.52
N GLN A 204 10.44 -7.33 -22.10
CA GLN A 204 9.72 -6.23 -22.74
C GLN A 204 8.89 -6.70 -23.92
N ASN A 205 9.45 -7.54 -24.79
CA ASN A 205 8.73 -8.05 -25.95
C ASN A 205 7.50 -8.88 -25.51
N ALA A 206 7.60 -9.62 -24.40
CA ALA A 206 6.44 -10.30 -23.81
C ALA A 206 5.41 -9.30 -23.25
N LEU A 207 5.85 -8.21 -22.61
CA LEU A 207 4.94 -7.15 -22.14
C LEU A 207 4.23 -6.44 -23.30
N ASP A 208 4.92 -6.19 -24.42
CA ASP A 208 4.35 -5.61 -25.65
C ASP A 208 3.24 -6.50 -26.25
N VAL A 209 3.22 -7.80 -25.93
CA VAL A 209 2.18 -8.75 -26.33
C VAL A 209 1.06 -8.86 -25.28
N ILE A 210 1.41 -8.84 -23.99
CA ILE A 210 0.46 -9.04 -22.88
C ILE A 210 -0.38 -7.79 -22.63
N ASN A 211 0.24 -6.61 -22.52
CA ASN A 211 -0.40 -5.38 -22.07
C ASN A 211 -1.54 -4.87 -22.97
N PRO A 212 -1.53 -5.07 -24.30
CA PRO A 212 -2.67 -4.73 -25.15
C PRO A 212 -3.92 -5.58 -24.90
N VAL A 213 -3.75 -6.79 -24.37
CA VAL A 213 -4.86 -7.74 -24.14
C VAL A 213 -5.31 -7.72 -22.69
N VAL A 214 -4.36 -7.63 -21.75
CA VAL A 214 -4.59 -7.60 -20.31
C VAL A 214 -4.49 -6.16 -19.83
N VAL A 215 -5.48 -5.34 -20.19
CA VAL A 215 -5.45 -3.90 -19.90
C VAL A 215 -5.59 -3.57 -18.41
N GLU A 216 -5.88 -4.56 -17.56
CA GLU A 216 -5.81 -4.44 -16.10
C GLU A 216 -4.38 -4.52 -15.52
N THR A 217 -3.33 -4.67 -16.35
CA THR A 217 -1.94 -4.54 -15.88
C THR A 217 -1.61 -3.10 -15.53
N VAL A 218 -0.90 -2.92 -14.40
CA VAL A 218 -0.31 -1.64 -13.99
C VAL A 218 1.19 -1.83 -13.87
N GLY A 219 1.93 -1.23 -14.80
CA GLY A 219 3.37 -1.31 -14.90
C GLY A 219 4.10 -0.24 -14.10
N GLY A 220 5.41 -0.39 -13.97
CA GLY A 220 6.26 0.65 -13.43
C GLY A 220 7.74 0.29 -13.42
N SER A 221 8.53 1.21 -12.86
CA SER A 221 9.93 0.99 -12.55
C SER A 221 10.36 1.93 -11.42
N ALA A 222 11.29 1.48 -10.57
CA ALA A 222 11.99 2.33 -9.63
C ALA A 222 13.12 3.08 -10.36
N ASP A 223 12.76 4.14 -11.10
CA ASP A 223 13.66 5.02 -11.90
C ASP A 223 14.48 4.34 -13.02
N LEU A 224 14.38 3.01 -13.17
CA LEU A 224 15.19 2.23 -14.09
C LEU A 224 14.44 1.80 -15.35
N THR A 225 13.47 2.59 -15.83
CA THR A 225 12.54 2.19 -16.91
C THR A 225 13.27 1.70 -18.18
N GLY A 226 14.27 2.44 -18.65
CA GLY A 226 15.06 2.06 -19.83
C GLY A 226 16.00 0.88 -19.60
N SER A 227 16.48 0.69 -18.37
CA SER A 227 17.39 -0.41 -18.02
C SER A 227 16.62 -1.72 -17.80
N ASN A 228 15.43 -1.64 -17.21
CA ASN A 228 14.55 -2.78 -16.92
C ASN A 228 13.66 -3.17 -18.11
N ASN A 229 13.37 -2.23 -19.01
CA ASN A 229 12.45 -2.37 -20.14
C ASN A 229 11.01 -2.78 -19.73
N THR A 230 10.44 -2.09 -18.74
CA THR A 230 9.10 -2.39 -18.21
C THR A 230 7.96 -1.59 -18.84
N LEU A 231 8.26 -0.56 -19.62
CA LEU A 231 7.25 0.26 -20.33
C LEU A 231 7.02 -0.31 -21.74
N SER A 232 5.78 -0.77 -21.99
CA SER A 232 5.32 -1.14 -23.35
C SER A 232 4.76 0.07 -24.10
N LYS A 233 4.73 -0.01 -25.42
CA LYS A 233 4.43 1.15 -26.29
C LYS A 233 3.02 1.72 -26.13
N ASP A 234 2.06 0.89 -25.69
CA ASP A 234 0.64 1.21 -25.56
C ASP A 234 0.25 1.80 -24.19
N MET A 235 1.21 1.94 -23.27
CA MET A 235 0.92 2.37 -21.91
C MET A 235 1.04 3.89 -21.74
N GLY A 236 -0.07 4.51 -21.33
CA GLY A 236 -0.07 5.86 -20.79
C GLY A 236 0.57 5.93 -19.41
N ILE A 237 1.13 7.09 -19.06
CA ILE A 237 1.75 7.36 -17.76
C ILE A 237 0.71 7.89 -16.78
N VAL A 238 0.78 7.43 -15.53
CA VAL A 238 -0.02 8.00 -14.43
C VAL A 238 0.62 9.33 -13.99
N THR A 239 -0.16 10.40 -14.00
CA THR A 239 0.25 11.74 -13.56
C THR A 239 -0.75 12.29 -12.54
N PRO A 240 -0.40 13.33 -11.76
CA PRO A 240 -1.36 13.97 -10.85
C PRO A 240 -2.58 14.59 -11.57
N GLU A 241 -2.48 14.85 -12.87
CA GLU A 241 -3.56 15.39 -13.69
C GLU A 241 -4.34 14.32 -14.48
N ASP A 242 -3.76 13.13 -14.66
CA ASP A 242 -4.34 12.03 -15.45
C ASP A 242 -4.01 10.65 -14.86
N PHE A 243 -5.03 10.02 -14.25
CA PHE A 243 -4.97 8.66 -13.71
C PHE A 243 -5.43 7.57 -14.70
N SER A 244 -5.72 7.91 -15.96
CA SER A 244 -6.11 6.92 -16.99
C SER A 244 -4.92 6.12 -17.52
N GLY A 245 -3.69 6.57 -17.26
CA GLY A 245 -2.46 5.84 -17.52
C GLY A 245 -2.37 4.53 -16.73
N ARG A 246 -1.46 3.65 -17.17
CA ARG A 246 -1.20 2.34 -16.55
C ARG A 246 0.25 2.13 -16.16
N PHE A 247 1.11 3.13 -16.31
CA PHE A 247 2.51 3.06 -15.93
C PHE A 247 2.84 4.08 -14.84
N VAL A 248 3.43 3.61 -13.74
CA VAL A 248 3.79 4.42 -12.58
C VAL A 248 5.31 4.60 -12.52
N HIS A 249 5.76 5.85 -12.50
CA HIS A 249 7.14 6.20 -12.16
C HIS A 249 7.28 6.31 -10.64
N TYR A 250 7.85 5.28 -10.02
CA TYR A 250 8.00 5.24 -8.56
C TYR A 250 9.15 6.13 -8.05
N GLY A 251 10.12 6.47 -8.91
CA GLY A 251 11.40 7.04 -8.51
C GLY A 251 12.29 6.01 -7.80
N ILE A 252 13.38 6.46 -7.18
CA ILE A 252 14.32 5.59 -6.44
C ILE A 252 13.70 5.24 -5.08
N ARG A 253 12.71 4.33 -5.10
CA ARG A 253 11.81 4.01 -4.00
C ARG A 253 11.39 2.55 -4.04
N GLU A 254 12.34 1.62 -4.03
CA GLU A 254 12.06 0.19 -4.21
C GLU A 254 11.10 -0.34 -3.14
N HIS A 255 11.28 0.07 -1.89
CA HIS A 255 10.48 -0.45 -0.79
C HIS A 255 9.05 0.09 -0.85
N GLY A 256 8.90 1.39 -1.08
CA GLY A 256 7.62 2.06 -1.33
C GLY A 256 6.92 1.49 -2.56
N MET A 257 7.63 1.29 -3.67
CA MET A 257 7.13 0.65 -4.88
C MET A 257 6.51 -0.71 -4.59
N ALA A 258 7.25 -1.60 -3.92
CA ALA A 258 6.77 -2.95 -3.61
C ALA A 258 5.56 -2.95 -2.68
N ALA A 259 5.53 -2.07 -1.67
CA ALA A 259 4.37 -1.93 -0.77
C ALA A 259 3.14 -1.32 -1.46
N ILE A 260 3.34 -0.35 -2.36
CA ILE A 260 2.25 0.23 -3.16
C ILE A 260 1.67 -0.82 -4.11
N MET A 261 2.51 -1.64 -4.76
CA MET A 261 2.03 -2.76 -5.56
C MET A 261 1.19 -3.75 -4.74
N ASN A 262 1.55 -4.01 -3.48
CA ASN A 262 0.70 -4.81 -2.59
C ASN A 262 -0.67 -4.17 -2.36
N GLY A 263 -0.72 -2.85 -2.13
CA GLY A 263 -1.98 -2.10 -2.02
C GLY A 263 -2.85 -2.20 -3.29
N ILE A 264 -2.23 -2.05 -4.46
CA ILE A 264 -2.90 -2.19 -5.76
C ILE A 264 -3.48 -3.60 -5.94
N ALA A 265 -2.72 -4.65 -5.62
CA ALA A 265 -3.19 -6.02 -5.72
C ALA A 265 -4.34 -6.31 -4.73
N LEU A 266 -4.24 -5.81 -3.49
CA LEU A 266 -5.27 -5.96 -2.45
C LEU A 266 -6.58 -5.27 -2.80
N HIS A 267 -6.52 -4.15 -3.53
CA HIS A 267 -7.70 -3.46 -4.05
C HIS A 267 -8.49 -4.35 -5.04
N ARG A 268 -7.82 -5.30 -5.70
CA ARG A 268 -8.33 -6.14 -6.79
C ARG A 268 -8.64 -5.35 -8.06
N GLY A 269 -8.95 -6.07 -9.13
CA GLY A 269 -9.25 -5.49 -10.44
C GLY A 269 -8.02 -5.08 -11.26
N LEU A 270 -6.83 -5.08 -10.66
CA LEU A 270 -5.58 -4.67 -11.27
C LEU A 270 -4.46 -5.69 -10.98
N ILE A 271 -3.50 -5.80 -11.90
CA ILE A 271 -2.34 -6.70 -11.81
C ILE A 271 -1.06 -5.84 -11.84
N PRO A 272 -0.48 -5.51 -10.67
CA PRO A 272 0.71 -4.69 -10.63
C PRO A 272 1.96 -5.47 -11.02
N TYR A 273 2.79 -4.85 -11.84
CA TYR A 273 4.16 -5.26 -12.09
C TYR A 273 5.10 -4.06 -12.06
N SER A 274 6.31 -4.25 -11.56
CA SER A 274 7.34 -3.19 -11.60
C SER A 274 8.73 -3.81 -11.53
N GLY A 275 9.72 -3.04 -11.98
CA GLY A 275 11.10 -3.50 -12.01
C GLY A 275 12.09 -2.62 -11.27
N THR A 276 13.14 -3.27 -10.76
CA THR A 276 14.43 -2.71 -10.36
C THR A 276 15.53 -3.73 -10.72
N PHE A 277 16.79 -3.47 -10.40
CA PHE A 277 17.84 -4.48 -10.52
C PHE A 277 17.66 -5.53 -9.42
N LEU A 278 17.98 -6.80 -9.72
CA LEU A 278 17.80 -7.90 -8.77
C LEU A 278 18.54 -7.65 -7.45
N VAL A 279 19.69 -6.98 -7.51
CA VAL A 279 20.48 -6.62 -6.32
C VAL A 279 19.71 -5.72 -5.34
N PHE A 280 18.81 -4.87 -5.84
CA PHE A 280 18.02 -3.95 -5.01
C PHE A 280 16.75 -4.59 -4.45
N THR A 281 16.53 -5.90 -4.67
CA THR A 281 15.47 -6.62 -3.94
C THR A 281 15.69 -6.61 -2.44
N ASP A 282 16.93 -6.42 -1.97
CA ASP A 282 17.22 -6.27 -0.55
C ASP A 282 16.60 -5.00 0.07
N TYR A 283 16.46 -3.91 -0.69
CA TYR A 283 15.77 -2.70 -0.22
C TYR A 283 14.27 -2.92 0.02
N CYS A 284 13.64 -3.77 -0.80
CA CYS A 284 12.19 -3.98 -0.77
C CYS A 284 11.78 -5.36 -0.26
N ARG A 285 12.72 -6.10 0.33
CA ARG A 285 12.54 -7.48 0.79
C ARG A 285 11.36 -7.68 1.76
N PRO A 286 11.12 -6.80 2.75
CA PRO A 286 9.96 -6.96 3.63
C PRO A 286 8.63 -6.85 2.88
N ALA A 287 8.51 -5.91 1.93
CA ALA A 287 7.32 -5.78 1.11
C ALA A 287 7.11 -6.99 0.19
N ILE A 288 8.16 -7.53 -0.44
CA ILE A 288 8.09 -8.79 -1.21
C ILE A 288 7.56 -9.94 -0.32
N ARG A 289 8.09 -10.05 0.91
CA ARG A 289 7.64 -11.06 1.88
C ARG A 289 6.17 -10.88 2.24
N LEU A 290 5.68 -9.65 2.37
CA LEU A 290 4.26 -9.38 2.62
C LEU A 290 3.40 -9.83 1.42
N SER A 291 3.84 -9.61 0.19
CA SER A 291 3.15 -10.08 -1.02
C SER A 291 2.94 -11.59 -0.97
N ALA A 292 4.01 -12.33 -0.69
CA ALA A 292 3.99 -13.79 -0.57
C ALA A 292 3.09 -14.26 0.58
N MET A 293 3.21 -13.65 1.75
CA MET A 293 2.43 -13.98 2.95
C MET A 293 0.93 -13.72 2.77
N MET A 294 0.59 -12.60 2.13
CA MET A 294 -0.79 -12.23 1.80
C MET A 294 -1.32 -12.94 0.55
N ARG A 295 -0.48 -13.71 -0.15
CA ARG A 295 -0.79 -14.41 -1.42
C ARG A 295 -1.28 -13.45 -2.51
N GLN A 296 -0.64 -12.30 -2.61
CA GLN A 296 -1.00 -11.28 -3.60
C GLN A 296 -0.26 -11.52 -4.92
N ARG A 297 -0.97 -11.30 -6.03
CA ARG A 297 -0.40 -11.39 -7.38
C ARG A 297 0.34 -10.11 -7.73
N VAL A 298 1.57 -9.98 -7.21
CA VAL A 298 2.51 -8.91 -7.57
C VAL A 298 3.63 -9.50 -8.42
N ILE A 299 3.93 -8.88 -9.56
CA ILE A 299 4.92 -9.37 -10.51
C ILE A 299 6.19 -8.52 -10.42
N TYR A 300 7.28 -9.12 -9.95
CA TYR A 300 8.57 -8.46 -9.79
C TYR A 300 9.47 -8.68 -11.01
N VAL A 301 9.74 -7.64 -11.79
CA VAL A 301 10.61 -7.69 -12.97
C VAL A 301 12.03 -7.30 -12.58
N MET A 302 12.83 -8.29 -12.16
CA MET A 302 14.17 -8.07 -11.61
C MET A 302 15.26 -8.35 -12.66
N THR A 303 15.92 -7.30 -13.15
CA THR A 303 16.94 -7.40 -14.21
C THR A 303 18.36 -7.34 -13.67
N HIS A 304 19.39 -7.43 -14.53
CA HIS A 304 20.81 -7.40 -14.15
C HIS A 304 21.11 -8.43 -13.05
N ASP A 305 20.80 -9.69 -13.36
CA ASP A 305 20.66 -10.78 -12.39
C ASP A 305 21.98 -11.43 -11.93
N SER A 306 23.12 -10.96 -12.43
CA SER A 306 24.42 -11.60 -12.22
C SER A 306 25.59 -10.65 -12.50
N ILE A 307 26.81 -11.19 -12.39
CA ILE A 307 28.06 -10.53 -12.81
C ILE A 307 28.07 -10.06 -14.29
N GLY A 308 27.13 -10.55 -15.11
CA GLY A 308 27.01 -10.19 -16.53
C GLY A 308 26.69 -8.71 -16.79
N LEU A 309 26.31 -7.94 -15.77
CA LEU A 309 26.15 -6.49 -15.90
C LEU A 309 27.48 -5.73 -16.09
N GLY A 310 28.60 -6.34 -15.71
CA GLY A 310 29.94 -5.78 -15.94
C GLY A 310 30.35 -4.71 -14.92
N GLU A 311 30.61 -3.50 -15.43
CA GLU A 311 31.47 -2.49 -14.82
C GLU A 311 30.92 -1.82 -13.55
N ASP A 312 29.61 -1.88 -13.27
CA ASP A 312 29.07 -1.33 -12.02
C ASP A 312 29.58 -2.08 -10.78
N GLY A 313 30.11 -3.29 -10.97
CA GLY A 313 30.90 -4.00 -9.97
C GLY A 313 30.07 -4.64 -8.84
N PRO A 314 30.74 -5.07 -7.76
CA PRO A 314 30.16 -5.98 -6.78
C PRO A 314 28.99 -5.40 -5.98
N THR A 315 28.84 -4.07 -5.93
CA THR A 315 27.68 -3.44 -5.28
C THR A 315 26.38 -3.61 -6.06
N HIS A 316 26.47 -3.94 -7.36
CA HIS A 316 25.32 -4.10 -8.25
C HIS A 316 25.10 -5.55 -8.70
N GLN A 317 26.06 -6.44 -8.44
CA GLN A 317 26.07 -7.81 -8.95
C GLN A 317 25.42 -8.75 -7.95
N PRO A 318 24.24 -9.33 -8.23
CA PRO A 318 23.60 -10.30 -7.34
C PRO A 318 24.44 -11.57 -7.21
N VAL A 319 24.53 -12.11 -5.99
CA VAL A 319 25.20 -13.39 -5.71
C VAL A 319 24.25 -14.37 -5.00
N GLU A 320 23.80 -14.02 -3.81
CA GLU A 320 22.91 -14.78 -2.91
C GLU A 320 21.42 -14.62 -3.20
N HIS A 321 21.06 -13.65 -4.04
CA HIS A 321 19.69 -13.13 -4.15
C HIS A 321 18.72 -14.20 -4.64
N LEU A 322 19.11 -15.01 -5.63
CA LEU A 322 18.30 -16.11 -6.12
C LEU A 322 18.04 -17.17 -5.03
N ALA A 323 19.05 -17.51 -4.23
CA ALA A 323 18.90 -18.45 -3.12
C ALA A 323 18.02 -17.88 -2.00
N SER A 324 18.19 -16.59 -1.69
CA SER A 324 17.44 -15.90 -0.66
C SER A 324 15.96 -15.75 -1.01
N LEU A 325 15.62 -15.56 -2.29
CA LEU A 325 14.24 -15.54 -2.79
C LEU A 325 13.66 -16.95 -2.81
N ARG A 326 14.39 -17.96 -3.31
CA ARG A 326 13.92 -19.37 -3.28
C ARG A 326 13.60 -19.89 -1.89
N ALA A 327 14.29 -19.40 -0.86
CA ALA A 327 14.03 -19.76 0.53
C ALA A 327 12.78 -19.09 1.12
N MET A 328 12.25 -18.04 0.48
CA MET A 328 11.04 -17.36 0.91
C MET A 328 9.81 -18.19 0.50
N PRO A 329 8.91 -18.56 1.43
CA PRO A 329 7.72 -19.32 1.08
C PRO A 329 6.78 -18.53 0.16
N ASN A 330 6.19 -19.19 -0.84
CA ASN A 330 5.12 -18.66 -1.70
C ASN A 330 5.51 -17.41 -2.52
N ILE A 331 6.73 -17.42 -3.08
CA ILE A 331 7.23 -16.40 -4.02
C ILE A 331 7.49 -17.00 -5.41
#